data_AF-A0A9X7ILE1-F1
#
_entry.id   AF-A0A9X7ILE1-F1
#
_cell.length_a   1.000
_cell.length_b   1.000
_cell.length_c   1.000
_cell.angle_alpha   90.00
_cell.angle_beta   90.00
_cell.angle_gamma   90.00
#
_symmetry.space_group_name_H-M   'P 1'
#
loop_
_entity.id
_entity.type
_entity.pdbx_description
1 polymer ?
#
loop_
_entity_poly.entity_id
_entity_poly.type
_entity_poly.pdbx_seq_one_letter_code
_entity_poly.pdbx_strand_id
1 'polypeptide(L)'
;MSLVKQLIALSTAPARVGLSIADASLGVATTALGLARQALGDAGKQGANSSMAHMLGLDDTIARANRLAKLMDDDAPLGRALAPGGPADRLLAPGGLVDQLTGPGGVIDRLTAEGGGLQRALQPGGLVDQLTDEDGLIERLLAEDGLADRLLSEGGLIDKLTARNGPLEQLAGVADTLSRLAPGMEALEPAIETLQEAVIALTLVVNPLSNIAERIPLLPRRSSRRSSARTVRSQRVIDHDPTEPQS
;
A
#
# COMPACT_ATOMS: atom_id res chain seq x y z
N MET A 1 -51.16 -12.47 30.33
CA MET A 1 -51.40 -11.05 29.97
C MET A 1 -50.22 -10.37 29.25
N SER A 2 -49.29 -11.12 28.65
CA SER A 2 -48.08 -10.58 27.98
C SER A 2 -48.11 -10.62 26.45
N LEU A 3 -48.97 -11.43 25.84
CA LEU A 3 -49.06 -11.57 24.37
C LEU A 3 -49.81 -10.42 23.69
N VAL A 4 -50.81 -9.84 24.36
CA VAL A 4 -51.56 -8.68 23.83
C VAL A 4 -50.71 -7.40 23.81
N LYS A 5 -49.75 -7.27 24.74
CA LYS A 5 -48.82 -6.12 24.78
C LYS A 5 -47.74 -6.20 23.69
N GLN A 6 -47.34 -7.40 23.27
CA GLN A 6 -46.35 -7.57 22.20
C GLN A 6 -46.96 -7.35 20.80
N LEU A 7 -48.24 -7.66 20.60
CA LEU A 7 -48.95 -7.38 19.34
C LEU A 7 -49.25 -5.89 19.12
N ILE A 8 -49.43 -5.11 20.19
CA ILE A 8 -49.62 -3.65 20.10
C ILE A 8 -48.28 -2.93 19.89
N ALA A 9 -47.17 -3.47 20.41
CA ALA A 9 -45.84 -2.93 20.17
C ALA A 9 -45.36 -3.11 18.72
N LEU A 10 -45.89 -4.10 18.00
CA LEU A 10 -45.58 -4.35 16.60
C LEU A 10 -46.38 -3.47 15.63
N SER A 11 -47.50 -2.86 16.07
CA SER A 11 -48.34 -2.02 15.21
C SER A 11 -47.97 -0.52 15.23
N THR A 12 -47.06 -0.09 16.10
CA THR A 12 -46.65 1.32 16.23
C THR A 12 -45.17 1.58 15.88
N ALA A 13 -44.44 0.54 15.48
CA ALA A 13 -43.04 0.64 15.07
C ALA A 13 -42.73 1.50 13.82
N PRO A 14 -43.64 1.72 12.83
CA PRO A 14 -43.26 2.48 11.62
C PRO A 14 -43.09 3.99 11.86
N ALA A 15 -43.67 4.54 12.93
CA ALA A 15 -43.79 5.99 13.08
C ALA A 15 -42.50 6.70 13.52
N ARG A 16 -41.50 5.97 14.06
CA ARG A 16 -40.25 6.59 14.58
C ARG A 16 -39.06 6.54 13.61
N VAL A 17 -39.17 5.80 12.51
CA VAL A 17 -38.14 5.76 11.45
C VAL A 17 -38.36 6.86 10.40
N GLY A 18 -39.56 7.44 10.31
CA GLY A 18 -39.87 8.52 9.37
C GLY A 18 -39.33 9.91 9.74
N LEU A 19 -38.99 10.16 11.01
CA LEU A 19 -38.61 11.51 11.46
C LEU A 19 -37.13 11.85 11.21
N SER A 20 -36.23 10.84 11.17
CA SER A 20 -34.81 11.07 10.85
C SER A 20 -34.53 11.16 9.34
N ILE A 21 -35.45 10.68 8.50
CA ILE A 21 -35.38 10.81 7.03
C ILE A 21 -35.79 12.22 6.58
N ALA A 22 -36.65 12.91 7.35
CA ALA A 22 -37.08 14.27 7.05
C ALA A 22 -35.93 15.30 7.11
N ASP A 23 -35.05 15.22 8.12
CA ASP A 23 -33.91 16.16 8.26
C ASP A 23 -32.84 15.96 7.18
N ALA A 24 -32.61 14.73 6.74
CA ALA A 24 -31.70 14.44 5.64
C ALA A 24 -32.22 15.00 4.29
N SER A 25 -33.53 14.97 4.06
CA SER A 25 -34.15 15.48 2.83
C SER A 25 -34.10 17.01 2.72
N LEU A 26 -34.20 17.72 3.85
CA LEU A 26 -34.10 19.19 3.90
C LEU A 26 -32.66 19.70 3.69
N GLY A 27 -31.66 18.95 4.18
CA GLY A 27 -30.25 19.23 3.90
C GLY A 27 -29.89 19.05 2.42
N VAL A 28 -30.42 18.01 1.77
CA VAL A 28 -30.23 17.79 0.33
C VAL A 28 -30.98 18.84 -0.50
N ALA A 29 -32.17 19.27 -0.09
CA ALA A 29 -32.91 20.31 -0.78
C ALA A 29 -32.24 21.69 -0.68
N THR A 30 -31.69 22.05 0.49
CA THR A 30 -30.98 23.33 0.68
C THR A 30 -29.64 23.38 -0.04
N THR A 31 -28.91 22.27 -0.11
CA THR A 31 -27.69 22.15 -0.91
C THR A 31 -27.99 22.16 -2.42
N ALA A 32 -29.04 21.47 -2.87
CA ALA A 32 -29.49 21.54 -4.25
C ALA A 32 -29.96 22.95 -4.63
N LEU A 33 -30.66 23.66 -3.74
CA LEU A 33 -31.09 25.04 -3.97
C LEU A 33 -29.92 26.02 -3.96
N GLY A 34 -28.91 25.80 -3.11
CA GLY A 34 -27.66 26.58 -3.10
C GLY A 34 -26.87 26.42 -4.40
N LEU A 35 -26.76 25.19 -4.91
CA LEU A 35 -26.13 24.90 -6.20
C LEU A 35 -26.94 25.46 -7.37
N ALA A 36 -28.27 25.38 -7.32
CA ALA A 36 -29.13 25.97 -8.34
C ALA A 36 -29.01 27.50 -8.35
N ARG A 37 -28.94 28.16 -7.18
CA ARG A 37 -28.80 29.62 -7.10
C ARG A 37 -27.40 30.10 -7.51
N GLN A 38 -26.37 29.30 -7.25
CA GLN A 38 -25.01 29.52 -7.72
C GLN A 38 -24.92 29.35 -9.25
N ALA A 39 -25.51 28.28 -9.80
CA ALA A 39 -25.55 28.03 -11.23
C ALA A 39 -26.38 29.10 -11.97
N LEU A 40 -27.48 29.57 -11.38
CA LEU A 40 -28.30 30.66 -11.94
C LEU A 40 -27.61 32.03 -11.80
N GLY A 41 -26.81 32.22 -10.75
CA GLY A 41 -25.99 33.42 -10.52
C GLY A 41 -24.78 33.52 -11.45
N ASP A 42 -24.25 32.38 -11.90
CA ASP A 42 -23.17 32.28 -12.90
C ASP A 42 -23.75 32.35 -14.34
N ALA A 43 -24.89 31.70 -14.59
CA ALA A 43 -25.59 31.79 -15.88
C ALA A 43 -26.09 33.22 -16.18
N GLY A 44 -26.45 33.99 -15.16
CA GLY A 44 -26.90 35.38 -15.30
C GLY A 44 -25.79 36.38 -15.68
N LYS A 45 -24.51 36.02 -15.53
CA LYS A 45 -23.36 36.90 -15.84
C LYS A 45 -22.70 36.59 -17.18
N GLN A 46 -22.89 35.39 -17.74
CA GLN A 46 -22.28 34.96 -19.00
C GLN A 46 -23.22 35.06 -20.22
N GLY A 47 -24.51 35.35 -20.04
CA GLY A 47 -25.57 35.06 -21.02
C GLY A 47 -25.78 35.99 -22.22
N ALA A 48 -25.06 37.10 -22.40
CA ALA A 48 -25.29 37.99 -23.54
C ALA A 48 -24.26 37.85 -24.68
N ASN A 49 -23.08 37.28 -24.41
CA ASN A 49 -21.94 37.31 -25.34
C ASN A 49 -21.37 35.91 -25.67
N SER A 50 -21.78 34.87 -24.93
CA SER A 50 -21.15 33.53 -24.93
C SER A 50 -21.76 32.53 -25.92
N SER A 51 -22.97 32.79 -26.43
CA SER A 51 -23.74 31.81 -27.22
C SER A 51 -23.17 31.53 -28.62
N MET A 52 -22.36 32.44 -29.20
CA MET A 52 -21.71 32.20 -30.50
C MET A 52 -20.32 31.54 -30.40
N ALA A 53 -19.62 31.69 -29.26
CA ALA A 53 -18.31 31.08 -29.04
C ALA A 53 -18.43 29.58 -28.67
N HIS A 54 -19.45 29.22 -27.90
CA HIS A 54 -19.75 27.84 -27.52
C HIS A 54 -20.11 26.93 -28.71
N MET A 55 -20.72 27.47 -29.78
CA MET A 55 -21.08 26.68 -30.97
C MET A 55 -19.86 26.30 -31.83
N LEU A 56 -18.74 27.00 -31.66
CA LEU A 56 -17.46 26.74 -32.34
C LEU A 56 -16.50 25.88 -31.51
N GLY A 57 -16.91 25.38 -30.33
CA GLY A 57 -16.11 24.50 -29.48
C GLY A 57 -14.82 25.13 -28.94
N LEU A 58 -14.65 26.45 -29.10
CA LEU A 58 -13.41 27.15 -28.77
C LEU A 58 -13.14 27.15 -27.27
N ASP A 59 -14.17 27.26 -26.43
CA ASP A 59 -14.01 27.22 -24.97
C ASP A 59 -13.49 25.86 -24.47
N ASP A 60 -13.91 24.75 -25.09
CA ASP A 60 -13.42 23.42 -24.77
C ASP A 60 -11.95 23.24 -25.18
N THR A 61 -11.56 23.83 -26.32
CA THR A 61 -10.16 23.81 -26.76
C THR A 61 -9.26 24.64 -25.84
N ILE A 62 -9.74 25.79 -25.35
CA ILE A 62 -9.03 26.66 -24.42
C ILE A 62 -8.92 25.99 -23.04
N ALA A 63 -10.00 25.37 -22.55
CA ALA A 63 -9.98 24.61 -21.31
C ALA A 63 -9.02 23.41 -21.39
N ARG A 64 -8.98 22.69 -22.52
CA ARG A 64 -8.04 21.59 -22.76
C ARG A 64 -6.60 22.09 -22.84
N ALA A 65 -6.35 23.20 -23.53
CA ALA A 65 -5.03 23.81 -23.63
C ALA A 65 -4.51 24.24 -22.24
N ASN A 66 -5.35 24.85 -21.41
CA ASN A 66 -4.98 25.22 -20.04
C ASN A 66 -4.70 24.01 -19.14
N ARG A 67 -5.44 22.90 -19.29
CA ARG A 67 -5.14 21.64 -18.58
C ARG A 67 -3.84 21.01 -19.05
N LEU A 68 -3.55 21.04 -20.36
CA LEU A 68 -2.28 20.56 -20.91
C LEU A 68 -1.11 21.41 -20.42
N ALA A 69 -1.25 22.75 -20.43
CA ALA A 69 -0.25 23.66 -19.88
C ALA A 69 0.03 23.37 -18.41
N LYS A 70 -1.00 23.10 -17.61
CA LYS A 70 -0.85 22.73 -16.20
C LYS A 70 -0.19 21.37 -15.97
N LEU A 71 -0.29 20.45 -16.92
CA LEU A 71 0.40 19.16 -16.87
C LEU A 71 1.85 19.25 -17.34
N MET A 72 2.15 20.17 -18.25
CA MET A 72 3.49 20.45 -18.76
C MET A 72 4.32 21.34 -17.83
N ASP A 73 3.71 21.88 -16.78
CA ASP A 73 4.40 22.67 -15.75
C ASP A 73 5.51 21.85 -15.07
N ASP A 74 6.65 22.48 -14.74
CA ASP A 74 7.87 21.78 -14.29
C ASP A 74 7.65 21.03 -12.96
N ASP A 75 6.74 21.55 -12.13
CA ASP A 75 6.34 20.93 -10.86
C ASP A 75 5.30 19.82 -11.02
N ALA A 76 4.64 19.76 -12.18
CA ALA A 76 3.70 18.70 -12.52
C ALA A 76 4.44 17.41 -12.91
N PRO A 77 3.81 16.24 -12.73
CA PRO A 77 4.47 14.95 -12.95
C PRO A 77 4.96 14.76 -14.39
N LEU A 78 4.25 15.29 -15.40
CA LEU A 78 4.73 15.19 -16.79
C LEU A 78 5.86 16.18 -17.07
N GLY A 79 5.79 17.42 -16.57
CA GLY A 79 6.89 18.37 -16.68
C GLY A 79 8.16 17.82 -16.03
N ARG A 80 8.10 17.29 -14.81
CA ARG A 80 9.25 16.64 -14.16
C ARG A 80 9.74 15.38 -14.90
N ALA A 81 8.85 14.61 -15.51
CA ALA A 81 9.24 13.43 -16.27
C ALA A 81 10.02 13.78 -17.53
N LEU A 82 9.60 14.85 -18.22
CA LEU A 82 10.15 15.36 -19.48
C LEU A 82 11.28 16.36 -19.28
N ALA A 83 11.45 16.90 -18.07
CA ALA A 83 12.54 17.81 -17.74
C ALA A 83 13.91 17.16 -18.04
N PRO A 84 14.94 17.96 -18.38
CA PRO A 84 16.28 17.44 -18.62
C PRO A 84 16.81 16.60 -17.45
N GLY A 85 17.30 15.40 -17.73
CA GLY A 85 17.72 14.42 -16.72
C GLY A 85 16.56 13.69 -16.01
N GLY A 86 15.31 14.01 -16.37
CA GLY A 86 14.10 13.33 -15.94
C GLY A 86 14.03 11.88 -16.44
N PRO A 87 13.11 11.06 -15.89
CA PRO A 87 12.95 9.68 -16.31
C PRO A 87 12.61 9.54 -17.79
N ALA A 88 11.72 10.35 -18.36
CA ALA A 88 11.38 10.25 -19.78
C ALA A 88 12.54 10.71 -20.67
N ASP A 89 13.23 11.79 -20.28
CA ASP A 89 14.43 12.27 -20.97
C ASP A 89 15.53 11.19 -21.01
N ARG A 90 15.79 10.47 -19.90
CA ARG A 90 16.76 9.36 -19.87
C ARG A 90 16.34 8.13 -20.68
N LEU A 91 15.04 7.86 -20.79
CA LEU A 91 14.52 6.77 -21.61
C LEU A 91 14.74 7.04 -23.10
N LEU A 92 14.55 8.30 -23.51
CA LEU A 92 14.62 8.78 -24.89
C LEU A 92 16.01 9.27 -25.30
N ALA A 93 16.89 9.53 -24.33
CA ALA A 93 18.27 9.91 -24.58
C ALA A 93 18.99 8.86 -25.45
N PRO A 94 19.99 9.26 -26.26
CA PRO A 94 20.78 8.32 -27.05
C PRO A 94 21.40 7.22 -26.16
N GLY A 95 21.27 5.96 -26.56
CA GLY A 95 21.67 4.81 -25.75
C GLY A 95 20.75 4.49 -24.56
N GLY A 96 19.65 5.24 -24.39
CA GLY A 96 18.60 4.97 -23.40
C GLY A 96 17.79 3.72 -23.72
N LEU A 97 16.82 3.38 -22.85
CA LEU A 97 16.04 2.14 -23.00
C LEU A 97 15.23 2.11 -24.29
N VAL A 98 14.68 3.24 -24.73
CA VAL A 98 13.92 3.30 -25.99
C VAL A 98 14.83 2.97 -27.17
N ASP A 99 16.05 3.52 -27.18
CA ASP A 99 17.05 3.24 -28.22
C ASP A 99 17.53 1.77 -28.17
N GLN A 100 17.74 1.21 -26.98
CA GLN A 100 18.11 -0.22 -26.84
C GLN A 100 17.01 -1.19 -27.27
N LEU A 101 15.74 -0.79 -27.13
CA LEU A 101 14.60 -1.60 -27.52
C LEU A 101 14.29 -1.46 -29.02
N THR A 102 14.24 -0.21 -29.52
CA THR A 102 13.70 0.14 -30.85
C THR A 102 14.78 0.50 -31.88
N GLY A 103 15.99 0.82 -31.43
CA GLY A 103 17.10 1.16 -32.31
C GLY A 103 17.63 -0.03 -33.10
N PRO A 104 18.50 0.21 -34.10
CA PRO A 104 19.10 -0.85 -34.93
C PRO A 104 19.87 -1.86 -34.08
N GLY A 105 19.60 -3.16 -34.27
CA GLY A 105 20.16 -4.23 -33.43
C GLY A 105 19.58 -4.31 -32.02
N GLY A 106 18.56 -3.50 -31.72
CA GLY A 106 17.83 -3.50 -30.47
C GLY A 106 17.06 -4.80 -30.23
N VAL A 107 16.37 -4.89 -29.09
CA VAL A 107 15.60 -6.10 -28.75
C VAL A 107 14.46 -6.33 -29.74
N ILE A 108 13.70 -5.29 -30.07
CA ILE A 108 12.58 -5.41 -31.00
C ILE A 108 13.10 -5.78 -32.38
N ASP A 109 14.11 -5.07 -32.89
CA ASP A 109 14.71 -5.34 -34.20
C ASP A 109 15.18 -6.79 -34.31
N ARG A 110 15.88 -7.34 -33.30
CA ARG A 110 16.31 -8.76 -33.28
C ARG A 110 15.15 -9.75 -33.17
N LEU A 111 14.08 -9.40 -32.46
CA LEU A 111 12.89 -10.26 -32.36
C LEU A 111 12.13 -10.29 -33.68
N THR A 112 12.03 -9.16 -34.38
CA THR A 112 11.28 -8.99 -35.64
C THR A 112 12.09 -9.27 -36.90
N ALA A 113 13.42 -9.36 -36.79
CA ALA A 113 14.30 -9.72 -37.90
C ALA A 113 14.01 -11.12 -38.43
N GLU A 114 14.46 -11.38 -39.65
CA GLU A 114 14.32 -12.68 -40.30
C GLU A 114 15.03 -13.78 -39.48
N GLY A 115 14.32 -14.87 -39.18
CA GLY A 115 14.77 -15.93 -38.28
C GLY A 115 14.77 -15.57 -36.79
N GLY A 116 14.27 -14.38 -36.45
CA GLY A 116 14.14 -13.85 -35.10
C GLY A 116 13.14 -14.61 -34.23
N GLY A 117 13.12 -14.26 -32.94
CA GLY A 117 12.26 -14.93 -31.96
C GLY A 117 10.78 -14.86 -32.29
N LEU A 118 10.32 -13.73 -32.86
CA LEU A 118 8.92 -13.55 -33.24
C LEU A 118 8.55 -14.43 -34.43
N GLN A 119 9.34 -14.42 -35.51
CA GLN A 119 9.08 -15.26 -36.67
C GLN A 119 9.11 -16.75 -36.31
N ARG A 120 10.05 -17.19 -35.47
CA ARG A 120 10.10 -18.58 -35.00
C ARG A 120 8.93 -18.97 -34.10
N ALA A 121 8.39 -18.01 -33.35
CA ALA A 121 7.21 -18.25 -32.52
C ALA A 121 5.94 -18.38 -33.37
N LEU A 122 5.81 -17.59 -34.43
CA LEU A 122 4.62 -17.52 -35.31
C LEU A 122 4.68 -18.42 -36.55
N GLN A 123 5.83 -18.98 -36.91
CA GLN A 123 5.92 -19.93 -38.01
C GLN A 123 5.08 -21.19 -37.70
N PRO A 124 4.63 -21.93 -38.73
CA PRO A 124 3.88 -23.17 -38.54
C PRO A 124 4.62 -24.17 -37.64
N GLY A 125 3.92 -24.68 -36.62
CA GLY A 125 4.49 -25.55 -35.59
C GLY A 125 5.44 -24.83 -34.60
N GLY A 126 5.44 -23.50 -34.60
CA GLY A 126 6.17 -22.65 -33.68
C GLY A 126 5.59 -22.65 -32.27
N LEU A 127 6.14 -21.80 -31.40
CA LEU A 127 5.71 -21.72 -30.00
C LEU A 127 4.24 -21.31 -29.85
N VAL A 128 3.76 -20.38 -30.68
CA VAL A 128 2.37 -19.93 -30.62
C VAL A 128 1.46 -21.11 -30.96
N ASP A 129 1.70 -21.77 -32.10
CA ASP A 129 0.94 -22.95 -32.51
C ASP A 129 0.94 -24.03 -31.44
N GLN A 130 2.10 -24.37 -30.86
CA GLN A 130 2.20 -25.39 -29.79
C GLN A 130 1.46 -25.01 -28.50
N LEU A 131 1.39 -23.72 -28.18
CA LEU A 131 0.67 -23.24 -27.01
C LEU A 131 -0.84 -23.24 -27.23
N THR A 132 -1.30 -22.93 -28.45
CA THR A 132 -2.70 -22.83 -28.83
C THR A 132 -3.27 -24.08 -29.52
N ASP A 133 -2.47 -25.14 -29.65
CA ASP A 133 -2.90 -26.43 -30.19
C ASP A 133 -4.00 -27.05 -29.31
N GLU A 134 -4.74 -28.01 -29.85
CA GLU A 134 -5.83 -28.71 -29.14
C GLU A 134 -5.32 -29.42 -27.87
N ASP A 135 -4.07 -29.89 -27.87
CA ASP A 135 -3.39 -30.47 -26.71
C ASP A 135 -2.37 -29.49 -26.06
N GLY A 136 -2.43 -28.22 -26.44
CA GLY A 136 -1.51 -27.16 -26.05
C GLY A 136 -1.61 -26.79 -24.56
N LEU A 137 -0.59 -26.07 -24.06
CA LEU A 137 -0.58 -25.65 -22.65
C LEU A 137 -1.73 -24.71 -22.31
N ILE A 138 -2.11 -23.82 -23.23
CA ILE A 138 -3.21 -22.87 -23.00
C ILE A 138 -4.53 -23.64 -22.92
N GLU A 139 -4.78 -24.55 -23.86
CA GLU A 139 -6.00 -25.36 -23.87
C GLU A 139 -6.09 -26.21 -22.60
N ARG A 140 -5.03 -26.92 -22.21
CA ARG A 140 -5.00 -27.72 -20.97
C ARG A 140 -5.16 -26.90 -19.69
N LEU A 141 -4.71 -25.65 -19.69
CA LEU A 141 -4.89 -24.75 -18.55
C LEU A 141 -6.33 -24.27 -18.43
N LEU A 142 -6.97 -23.99 -19.57
CA LEU A 142 -8.32 -23.43 -19.69
C LEU A 142 -9.43 -24.48 -19.81
N ALA A 143 -9.07 -25.74 -20.05
CA ALA A 143 -10.00 -26.86 -20.14
C ALA A 143 -10.86 -27.00 -18.87
N GLU A 144 -12.00 -27.67 -19.01
CA GLU A 144 -12.83 -28.10 -17.88
C GLU A 144 -11.99 -28.93 -16.89
N ASP A 145 -12.10 -28.65 -15.59
CA ASP A 145 -11.23 -29.21 -14.55
C ASP A 145 -9.72 -28.87 -14.73
N GLY A 146 -9.40 -27.89 -15.57
CA GLY A 146 -8.06 -27.36 -15.78
C GLY A 146 -7.55 -26.53 -14.60
N LEU A 147 -6.31 -26.03 -14.71
CA LEU A 147 -5.72 -25.22 -13.62
C LEU A 147 -6.46 -23.89 -13.45
N ALA A 148 -6.80 -23.20 -14.54
CA ALA A 148 -7.52 -21.93 -14.46
C ALA A 148 -8.91 -22.14 -13.85
N ASP A 149 -9.62 -23.18 -14.29
CA ASP A 149 -10.94 -23.55 -13.79
C ASP A 149 -10.90 -23.86 -12.28
N ARG A 150 -10.00 -24.73 -11.81
CA ARG A 150 -9.85 -25.03 -10.36
C ARG A 150 -9.43 -23.85 -9.49
N LEU A 151 -8.66 -22.92 -10.06
CA LEU A 151 -8.22 -21.73 -9.34
C LEU A 151 -9.38 -20.73 -9.17
N LEU A 152 -10.21 -20.58 -10.21
CA LEU A 152 -11.30 -19.61 -10.29
C LEU A 152 -12.66 -20.18 -9.87
N SER A 153 -12.79 -21.49 -9.76
CA SER A 153 -14.01 -22.16 -9.32
C SER A 153 -14.46 -21.68 -7.94
N GLU A 154 -15.74 -21.84 -7.64
CA GLU A 154 -16.27 -21.58 -6.29
C GLU A 154 -15.59 -22.49 -5.26
N GLY A 155 -15.05 -21.91 -4.19
CA GLY A 155 -14.18 -22.61 -3.24
C GLY A 155 -12.77 -22.92 -3.76
N GLY A 156 -12.39 -22.41 -4.94
CA GLY A 156 -11.04 -22.47 -5.50
C GLY A 156 -10.04 -21.63 -4.72
N LEU A 157 -8.77 -21.62 -5.14
CA LEU A 157 -7.72 -20.87 -4.44
C LEU A 157 -7.94 -19.36 -4.52
N ILE A 158 -8.33 -18.83 -5.69
CA ILE A 158 -8.57 -17.40 -5.85
C ILE A 158 -9.76 -16.99 -4.99
N ASP A 159 -10.87 -17.72 -5.09
CA ASP A 159 -12.07 -17.47 -4.27
C ASP A 159 -11.76 -17.46 -2.76
N LYS A 160 -11.03 -18.46 -2.25
CA LYS A 160 -10.60 -18.51 -0.84
C LYS A 160 -9.69 -17.36 -0.43
N LEU A 161 -8.77 -16.97 -1.29
CA LEU A 161 -7.84 -15.88 -1.01
C LEU A 161 -8.54 -14.53 -1.00
N THR A 162 -9.52 -14.33 -1.90
CA THR A 162 -10.30 -13.08 -2.04
C THR A 162 -11.60 -13.06 -1.24
N ALA A 163 -11.94 -14.15 -0.54
CA ALA A 163 -13.13 -14.23 0.28
C ALA A 163 -13.15 -13.15 1.38
N ARG A 164 -14.34 -12.80 1.86
CA ARG A 164 -14.51 -11.89 3.00
C ARG A 164 -13.84 -12.47 4.25
N ASN A 165 -12.99 -11.66 4.89
CA ASN A 165 -12.06 -12.06 5.96
C ASN A 165 -11.02 -13.10 5.52
N GLY A 166 -10.79 -13.23 4.22
CA GLY A 166 -9.78 -14.10 3.64
C GLY A 166 -8.36 -13.57 3.88
N PRO A 167 -7.34 -14.38 3.56
CA PRO A 167 -5.94 -14.02 3.78
C PRO A 167 -5.53 -12.70 3.12
N LEU A 168 -6.04 -12.40 1.92
CA LEU A 168 -5.70 -11.14 1.24
C LEU A 168 -6.32 -9.92 1.91
N GLU A 169 -7.53 -10.03 2.46
CA GLU A 169 -8.17 -8.93 3.20
C GLU A 169 -7.46 -8.69 4.54
N GLN A 170 -6.98 -9.75 5.20
CA GLN A 170 -6.16 -9.62 6.41
C GLN A 170 -4.83 -8.92 6.11
N LEU A 171 -4.15 -9.31 5.04
CA LEU A 171 -2.92 -8.65 4.61
C LEU A 171 -3.15 -7.18 4.22
N ALA A 172 -4.25 -6.88 3.52
CA ALA A 172 -4.64 -5.51 3.20
C ALA A 172 -4.92 -4.71 4.47
N GLY A 173 -5.57 -5.30 5.48
CA GLY A 173 -5.77 -4.68 6.79
C GLY A 173 -4.46 -4.38 7.51
N VAL A 174 -3.51 -5.32 7.52
CA VAL A 174 -2.17 -5.08 8.07
C VAL A 174 -1.47 -3.95 7.30
N ALA A 175 -1.51 -3.96 5.97
CA ALA A 175 -0.93 -2.89 5.15
C ALA A 175 -1.56 -1.52 5.45
N ASP A 176 -2.88 -1.44 5.64
CA ASP A 176 -3.58 -0.21 6.04
C ASP A 176 -3.10 0.27 7.42
N THR A 177 -2.98 -0.64 8.40
CA THR A 177 -2.45 -0.25 9.72
C THR A 177 -1.01 0.25 9.64
N LEU A 178 -0.14 -0.41 8.88
CA LEU A 178 1.23 0.05 8.67
C LEU A 178 1.28 1.40 7.96
N SER A 179 0.43 1.62 6.97
CA SER A 179 0.30 2.92 6.28
C SER A 179 -0.16 4.03 7.23
N ARG A 180 -0.99 3.71 8.24
CA ARG A 180 -1.39 4.67 9.29
C ARG A 180 -0.29 4.93 10.30
N LEU A 181 0.61 3.96 10.52
CA LEU A 181 1.76 4.13 11.41
C LEU A 181 2.92 4.89 10.76
N ALA A 182 3.04 4.88 9.43
CA ALA A 182 4.15 5.53 8.71
C ALA A 182 4.35 7.02 9.08
N PRO A 183 3.30 7.88 9.10
CA PRO A 183 3.46 9.28 9.52
C PRO A 183 3.80 9.42 11.01
N GLY A 184 3.34 8.49 11.84
CA GLY A 184 3.67 8.46 13.27
C GLY A 184 5.14 8.17 13.54
N MET A 185 5.79 7.37 12.70
CA MET A 185 7.22 7.10 12.80
C MET A 185 8.07 8.30 12.32
N GLU A 186 7.64 8.97 11.25
CA GLU A 186 8.28 10.21 10.78
C GLU A 186 8.21 11.32 11.85
N ALA A 187 7.08 11.43 12.54
CA ALA A 187 6.93 12.36 13.66
C ALA A 187 7.82 12.03 14.88
N LEU A 188 8.35 10.82 14.98
CA LEU A 188 9.26 10.40 16.06
C LEU A 188 10.74 10.70 15.74
N GLU A 189 11.11 11.04 14.50
CA GLU A 189 12.50 11.34 14.14
C GLU A 189 13.11 12.47 15.00
N PRO A 190 12.44 13.62 15.24
CA PRO A 190 12.99 14.68 16.07
C PRO A 190 13.09 14.28 17.55
N ALA A 191 12.17 13.43 18.01
CA ALA A 191 12.20 12.92 19.38
C ALA A 191 13.39 11.96 19.60
N ILE A 192 13.74 11.16 18.58
CA ILE A 192 14.90 10.28 18.62
C ILE A 192 16.21 11.08 18.59
N GLU A 193 16.28 12.14 17.77
CA GLU A 193 17.45 13.02 17.69
C GLU A 193 17.72 13.74 19.03
N THR A 194 16.69 14.31 19.64
CA THR A 194 16.81 14.98 20.95
C THR A 194 17.20 14.01 22.08
N LEU A 195 16.70 12.77 22.07
CA LEU A 195 17.13 11.73 23.02
C LEU A 195 18.59 11.33 22.80
N GLN A 196 19.04 11.25 21.55
CA GLN A 196 20.44 10.97 21.23
C GLN A 196 21.36 12.07 21.76
N GLU A 197 21.02 13.34 21.55
CA GLU A 197 21.76 14.48 22.09
C GLU A 197 21.80 14.48 23.63
N ALA A 198 20.67 14.20 24.27
CA ALA A 198 20.59 14.12 25.73
C ALA A 198 21.48 12.98 26.29
N VAL A 199 21.53 11.82 25.62
CA VAL A 199 22.39 10.69 26.01
C VAL A 199 23.88 11.03 25.80
N ILE A 200 24.23 11.73 24.72
CA ILE A 200 25.60 12.22 24.50
C ILE A 200 25.99 13.20 25.61
N ALA A 201 25.12 14.17 25.94
CA ALA A 201 25.34 15.12 27.02
C ALA A 201 25.48 14.43 28.38
N LEU A 202 24.65 13.42 28.67
CA LEU A 202 24.76 12.64 29.91
C LEU A 202 26.08 11.87 29.98
N THR A 203 26.53 11.29 28.87
CA THR A 203 27.82 10.58 28.80
C THR A 203 29.00 11.52 29.05
N LEU A 204 28.94 12.75 28.53
CA LEU A 204 29.94 13.79 28.78
C LEU A 204 29.98 14.25 30.25
N VAL A 205 28.86 14.18 30.98
CA VAL A 205 28.78 14.53 32.41
C VAL A 205 29.19 13.36 33.30
N VAL A 206 28.86 12.12 32.90
CA VAL A 206 29.18 10.91 33.68
C VAL A 206 30.67 10.56 33.59
N ASN A 207 31.35 10.79 32.48
CA ASN A 207 32.79 10.53 32.34
C ASN A 207 33.66 11.27 33.38
N PRO A 208 33.49 12.58 33.62
CA PRO A 208 34.14 13.30 34.71
C PRO A 208 33.80 12.77 36.11
N LEU A 209 32.55 12.36 36.35
CA LEU A 209 32.13 11.81 37.65
C LEU A 209 32.74 10.43 37.91
N SER A 210 32.87 9.58 36.88
CA SER A 210 33.64 8.33 36.96
C SER A 210 35.11 8.59 37.29
N ASN A 211 35.71 9.63 36.70
CA ASN A 211 37.10 10.00 36.94
C ASN A 211 37.32 10.60 38.36
N ILE A 212 36.33 11.29 38.92
CA ILE A 212 36.34 11.78 40.31
C ILE A 212 36.15 10.63 41.29
N ALA A 213 35.29 9.64 40.99
CA ALA A 213 35.10 8.46 41.81
C ALA A 213 36.40 7.61 41.92
N GLU A 214 37.20 7.53 40.85
CA GLU A 214 38.53 6.90 40.87
C GLU A 214 39.61 7.73 41.58
N ARG A 215 39.44 9.06 41.68
CA ARG A 215 40.39 9.97 42.34
C ARG A 215 40.10 10.22 43.82
N ILE A 216 39.05 9.62 44.40
CA ILE A 216 38.88 9.59 45.86
C ILE A 216 40.02 8.74 46.42
N PRO A 217 40.95 9.30 47.23
CA PRO A 217 41.97 8.51 47.88
C PRO A 217 41.27 7.60 48.88
N LEU A 218 41.11 6.32 48.54
CA LEU A 218 40.71 5.29 49.48
C LEU A 218 41.78 5.21 50.56
N LEU A 219 41.56 5.91 51.68
CA LEU A 219 42.29 5.69 52.91
C LEU A 219 42.22 4.19 53.26
N PRO A 220 43.32 3.58 53.71
CA PRO A 220 43.42 2.14 53.82
C PRO A 220 42.47 1.63 54.92
N ARG A 221 41.35 1.05 54.52
CA ARG A 221 40.51 0.25 55.42
C ARG A 221 41.30 -1.00 55.79
N ARG A 222 41.74 -1.04 57.05
CA ARG A 222 42.30 -2.23 57.70
C ARG A 222 41.45 -3.45 57.40
N SER A 223 42.09 -4.44 56.81
CA SER A 223 41.62 -5.82 56.71
C SER A 223 41.31 -6.37 58.10
N SER A 224 40.03 -6.50 58.45
CA SER A 224 39.58 -7.39 59.51
C SER A 224 39.11 -8.71 58.88
N ARG A 225 40.06 -9.65 58.85
CA ARG A 225 39.92 -11.11 58.87
C ARG A 225 38.48 -11.69 58.79
N ARG A 226 38.24 -12.37 57.67
CA ARG A 226 37.95 -13.81 57.54
C ARG A 226 36.87 -14.39 58.50
N SER A 227 35.77 -14.84 57.92
CA SER A 227 35.22 -16.16 58.27
C SER A 227 34.55 -16.82 57.06
N SER A 228 34.74 -18.13 57.00
CA SER A 228 34.79 -19.01 55.84
C SER A 228 33.45 -19.56 55.36
N ALA A 229 33.41 -19.78 54.05
CA ALA A 229 32.64 -20.76 53.27
C ALA A 229 31.68 -21.69 54.04
N ARG A 230 30.39 -21.60 53.70
CA ARG A 230 29.45 -22.72 53.81
C ARG A 230 28.91 -23.05 52.42
N THR A 231 29.57 -23.99 51.76
CA THR A 231 29.05 -24.70 50.60
C THR A 231 27.83 -25.52 51.03
N VAL A 232 26.66 -25.20 50.48
CA VAL A 232 25.46 -26.03 50.65
C VAL A 232 25.52 -27.18 49.64
N ARG A 233 25.49 -28.39 50.19
CA ARG A 233 25.53 -29.68 49.51
C ARG A 233 24.24 -29.90 48.72
N SER A 234 24.40 -30.21 47.43
CA SER A 234 23.33 -30.63 46.51
C SER A 234 22.68 -31.93 46.97
N GLN A 235 21.35 -31.95 47.00
CA GLN A 235 20.55 -33.17 47.18
C GLN A 235 19.61 -33.31 45.99
N ARG A 236 20.12 -33.86 44.88
CA ARG A 236 19.28 -34.42 43.82
C ARG A 236 19.15 -35.91 44.09
N VAL A 237 18.02 -36.28 44.66
CA VAL A 237 17.41 -37.60 44.53
C VAL A 237 16.48 -37.48 43.33
N ILE A 238 16.65 -38.36 42.35
CA ILE A 238 15.60 -39.05 41.55
C ILE A 238 16.38 -39.92 40.56
N ASP A 239 16.52 -41.20 40.91
CA ASP A 239 16.69 -42.26 39.94
C ASP A 239 15.29 -42.69 39.49
N HIS A 240 14.99 -42.58 38.19
CA HIS A 240 14.14 -43.58 37.57
C HIS A 240 14.55 -43.80 36.11
N ASP A 241 15.08 -45.00 35.94
CA ASP A 241 15.49 -45.77 34.78
C ASP A 241 14.46 -45.73 33.62
N PRO A 242 14.93 -45.69 32.37
CA PRO A 242 14.29 -46.48 31.33
C PRO A 242 15.29 -47.49 30.77
N THR A 243 14.98 -48.74 31.08
CA THR A 243 15.49 -49.95 30.44
C THR A 243 15.29 -49.88 28.92
N GLU A 244 16.39 -49.89 28.18
CA GLU A 244 16.51 -50.61 26.91
C GLU A 244 17.51 -51.75 27.16
N PRO A 245 17.34 -52.95 26.55
CA PRO A 245 17.96 -53.11 25.24
C PRO A 245 17.38 -54.20 24.31
N GLN A 246 17.82 -54.10 23.04
CA GLN A 246 18.06 -55.20 22.08
C GLN A 246 16.81 -55.88 21.47
N SER A 247 16.77 -56.25 20.19
CA SER A 247 17.75 -56.36 19.10
C SER A 247 17.00 -56.72 17.81
#